data_AF-A0A1V5FCT8-F1
#
_entry.id   AF-A0A1V5FCT8-F1
#
_cell.length_a   1.000
_cell.length_b   1.000
_cell.length_c   1.000
_cell.angle_alpha   90.00
_cell.angle_beta   90.00
_cell.angle_gamma   90.00
#
_symmetry.space_group_name_H-M   'P 1'
#
loop_
_entity.id
_entity.type
_entity.pdbx_description
1 polymer ?
#
loop_
_entity_poly.entity_id
_entity_poly.type
_entity_poly.pdbx_seq_one_letter_code
_entity_poly.pdbx_strand_id
1 'polypeptide(L)'
;MSHLRHMPLFAIAAAPMAAQCWAEAARERFGRRPRAGKWIAAAVCGLALGLSVYLAGRGGPFSPAARAAQLLRGRAYSIDDYPVRLCDFIEDARLPGRMWNDSRYAGYLIWRFSPETHRVFTDMRYDIFGARFLAEDYAVRLGAVEIRQGQAAQYGYLPRAENPDAAFELTWRHVFEKWGVDFAILDYLEGRDPNGRFYPWSTIPALDASSEWALVYRDPLERGLRIYLRLAPHTAEAFRRCRELAPYALYQRPGRAPFGE
;
A
#
# COMPACT_ATOMS: atom_id res chain seq x y z
N MET A 1 4.24 0.31 9.38
CA MET A 1 4.43 -0.94 10.15
C MET A 1 5.80 -1.63 9.98
N SER A 2 6.80 -1.03 9.29
CA SER A 2 8.13 -1.66 9.10
C SER A 2 9.06 -1.53 10.33
N HIS A 3 8.90 -0.50 11.16
CA HIS A 3 9.80 -0.23 12.30
C HIS A 3 9.64 -1.24 13.45
N LEU A 4 8.44 -1.82 13.63
CA LEU A 4 8.18 -2.81 14.69
C LEU A 4 8.96 -4.13 14.49
N ARG A 5 9.33 -4.45 13.24
CA ARG A 5 10.05 -5.68 12.88
C ARG A 5 11.50 -5.67 13.32
N HIS A 6 12.09 -4.47 13.41
CA HIS A 6 13.49 -4.28 13.78
C HIS A 6 13.65 -4.00 15.27
N MET A 7 12.57 -3.72 16.01
CA MET A 7 12.65 -3.45 17.46
C MET A 7 13.27 -4.58 18.27
N PRO A 8 13.03 -5.88 17.98
CA PRO A 8 13.72 -6.95 18.69
C PRO A 8 15.24 -6.95 18.43
N LEU A 9 15.68 -6.76 17.18
CA LEU A 9 17.10 -6.70 16.83
C LEU A 9 17.78 -5.47 17.42
N PHE A 10 17.10 -4.32 17.35
CA PHE A 10 17.54 -3.07 17.99
C PHE A 10 17.64 -3.24 19.50
N ALA A 11 16.67 -3.88 20.15
CA ALA A 11 16.70 -4.13 21.59
C ALA A 11 17.87 -5.04 21.98
N ILE A 12 18.15 -6.10 21.22
CA ILE A 12 19.30 -6.97 21.43
C ILE A 12 20.62 -6.19 21.30
N ALA A 13 20.75 -5.34 20.27
CA ALA A 13 21.95 -4.55 20.02
C ALA A 13 22.14 -3.39 21.03
N ALA A 14 21.06 -2.72 21.43
CA ALA A 14 21.09 -1.55 22.30
C ALA A 14 21.15 -1.91 23.80
N ALA A 15 20.69 -3.10 24.19
CA ALA A 15 20.65 -3.51 25.60
C ALA A 15 22.03 -3.47 26.30
N PRO A 16 23.15 -3.94 25.70
CA PRO A 16 24.47 -3.83 26.32
C PRO A 16 24.91 -2.38 26.54
N MET A 17 24.65 -1.49 25.58
CA MET A 17 24.99 -0.07 25.68
C MET A 17 24.17 0.63 26.75
N ALA A 18 22.85 0.39 26.78
CA ALA A 18 21.97 0.93 27.80
C ALA A 18 22.37 0.44 29.21
N ALA A 19 22.76 -0.82 29.34
CA ALA A 19 23.26 -1.39 30.59
C ALA A 19 24.58 -0.73 31.05
N GLN A 20 25.49 -0.42 30.13
CA GLN A 20 26.75 0.28 30.44
C GLN A 20 26.49 1.72 30.91
N CYS A 21 25.70 2.49 30.16
CA CYS A 21 25.34 3.86 30.54
C CYS A 21 24.66 3.92 31.92
N TRP A 22 23.75 2.97 32.19
CA TRP A 22 23.07 2.91 33.48
C TRP A 22 24.02 2.50 34.60
N ALA A 23 24.93 1.55 34.38
CA ALA A 23 25.93 1.16 35.36
C ALA A 23 26.89 2.31 35.72
N GLU A 24 27.22 3.17 34.76
CA GLU A 24 28.05 4.36 34.96
C GLU A 24 27.30 5.45 35.73
N ALA A 25 26.07 5.78 35.32
CA ALA A 25 25.22 6.73 36.04
C ALA A 25 24.94 6.29 37.48
N ALA A 26 24.72 4.99 37.71
CA ALA A 26 24.55 4.43 39.05
C ALA A 26 25.84 4.51 39.89
N ARG A 27 27.01 4.31 39.26
CA ARG A 27 28.31 4.46 39.94
C ARG A 27 28.54 5.90 40.38
N GLU A 28 28.24 6.87 39.53
CA GLU A 28 28.36 8.30 39.86
C GLU A 28 27.40 8.72 40.99
N ARG A 29 26.16 8.25 40.94
CA ARG A 29 25.13 8.63 41.92
C ARG A 29 25.30 7.97 43.28
N PHE A 30 25.76 6.71 43.32
CA PHE A 30 25.76 5.88 44.54
C PHE A 30 27.16 5.39 44.96
N GLY A 31 28.22 5.80 44.26
CA GLY A 31 29.62 5.49 44.62
C GLY A 31 30.03 4.01 44.51
N ARG A 32 29.13 3.14 44.04
CA ARG A 32 29.35 1.69 43.91
C ARG A 32 28.77 1.18 42.59
N ARG A 33 29.48 0.26 41.94
CA ARG A 33 28.91 -0.52 40.82
C ARG A 33 27.91 -1.53 41.40
N PRO A 34 26.62 -1.49 41.00
CA PRO A 34 25.64 -2.44 41.52
C PRO A 34 25.99 -3.86 41.08
N ARG A 35 26.30 -4.75 42.03
CA ARG A 35 26.52 -6.19 41.78
C ARG A 35 25.27 -6.90 41.23
N ALA A 36 24.09 -6.30 41.43
CA ALA A 36 22.82 -6.76 40.88
C ALA A 36 22.70 -6.56 39.36
N GLY A 37 23.63 -5.83 38.71
CA GLY A 37 23.56 -5.54 37.27
C GLY A 37 23.46 -6.77 36.38
N LYS A 38 24.08 -7.90 36.75
CA LYS A 38 23.96 -9.17 36.00
C LYS A 38 22.56 -9.78 36.09
N TRP A 39 21.93 -9.70 37.26
CA TRP A 39 20.58 -10.20 37.50
C TRP A 39 19.51 -9.29 36.89
N ILE A 40 19.73 -7.97 36.91
CA ILE A 40 18.88 -6.99 36.22
C ILE A 40 18.99 -7.18 34.71
N ALA A 41 20.20 -7.35 34.17
CA ALA A 41 20.40 -7.63 32.75
C ALA A 41 19.74 -8.97 32.35
N ALA A 42 19.91 -10.02 33.14
CA ALA A 42 19.25 -11.30 32.91
C ALA A 42 17.71 -11.19 32.96
N ALA A 43 17.17 -10.43 33.92
CA ALA A 43 15.73 -10.17 34.02
C ALA A 43 15.22 -9.37 32.82
N VAL A 44 15.94 -8.35 32.36
CA VAL A 44 15.59 -7.55 31.17
C VAL A 44 15.66 -8.41 29.91
N CYS A 45 16.69 -9.23 29.73
CA CYS A 45 16.79 -10.17 28.62
C CYS A 45 15.65 -11.21 28.66
N GLY A 46 15.33 -11.74 29.83
CA GLY A 46 14.21 -12.66 30.03
C GLY A 46 12.85 -12.02 29.72
N LEU A 47 12.64 -10.78 30.15
CA LEU A 47 11.41 -10.03 29.89
C LEU A 47 11.28 -9.66 28.41
N ALA A 48 12.38 -9.25 27.77
CA ALA A 48 12.43 -8.96 26.34
C ALA A 48 12.19 -10.21 25.49
N LEU A 49 12.75 -11.36 25.88
CA LEU A 49 12.50 -12.66 25.24
C LEU A 49 11.04 -13.08 25.45
N GLY A 50 10.52 -12.99 26.67
CA GLY A 50 9.13 -13.30 27.00
C GLY A 50 8.13 -12.42 26.24
N LEU A 51 8.39 -11.11 26.13
CA LEU A 51 7.59 -10.18 25.33
C LEU A 51 7.69 -10.52 23.84
N SER A 52 8.88 -10.86 23.34
CA SER A 52 9.06 -11.27 21.94
C SER A 52 8.27 -12.55 21.62
N VAL A 53 8.30 -13.54 22.51
CA VAL A 53 7.52 -14.79 22.40
C VAL A 53 6.03 -14.49 22.49
N TYR A 54 5.59 -13.66 23.43
CA TYR A 54 4.19 -13.27 23.59
C TYR A 54 3.65 -12.51 22.36
N LEU A 55 4.43 -11.56 21.84
CA LEU A 55 4.07 -10.82 20.63
C LEU A 55 4.11 -11.72 19.38
N ALA A 56 5.03 -12.69 19.31
CA ALA A 56 5.04 -13.69 18.24
C ALA A 56 3.85 -14.66 18.31
N GLY A 57 3.40 -15.00 19.53
CA GLY A 57 2.27 -15.88 19.82
C GLY A 57 0.91 -15.22 19.69
N ARG A 58 0.82 -13.88 19.57
CA ARG A 58 -0.44 -13.12 19.51
C ARG A 58 -1.30 -13.33 18.26
N GLY A 59 -1.03 -14.37 17.47
CA GLY A 59 -1.96 -14.91 16.47
C GLY A 59 -2.44 -13.91 15.44
N GLY A 60 -1.78 -13.88 14.28
CA GLY A 60 -2.24 -13.10 13.15
C GLY A 60 -1.57 -13.58 11.86
N PRO A 61 -2.17 -13.29 10.69
CA PRO A 61 -1.63 -13.73 9.39
C PRO A 61 -0.21 -13.21 9.12
N PHE A 62 0.23 -12.17 9.83
CA PHE A 62 1.56 -11.58 9.70
C PHE A 62 2.47 -11.83 10.92
N SER A 63 2.12 -12.72 11.85
CA SER A 63 2.99 -13.00 12.99
C SER A 63 4.30 -13.68 12.55
N PRO A 64 5.42 -13.47 13.27
CA PRO A 64 6.66 -14.16 12.99
C PRO A 64 6.52 -15.69 12.96
N ALA A 65 5.72 -16.26 13.87
CA ALA A 65 5.46 -17.69 13.93
C ALA A 65 4.64 -18.18 12.73
N ALA A 66 3.60 -17.43 12.31
CA ALA A 66 2.80 -17.76 11.14
C ALA A 66 3.64 -17.72 9.85
N ARG A 67 4.52 -16.70 9.73
CA ARG A 67 5.45 -16.57 8.60
C ARG A 67 6.53 -17.64 8.59
N ALA A 68 7.11 -17.98 9.74
CA ALA A 68 8.07 -19.09 9.85
C ALA A 68 7.41 -20.42 9.48
N ALA A 69 6.17 -20.66 9.93
CA ALA A 69 5.41 -21.84 9.54
C ALA A 69 5.08 -21.86 8.04
N GLN A 70 4.75 -20.72 7.42
CA GLN A 70 4.56 -20.63 5.96
C GLN A 70 5.86 -20.91 5.21
N LEU A 71 6.99 -20.34 5.65
CA LEU A 71 8.32 -20.58 5.09
C LEU A 71 8.69 -22.06 5.15
N LEU A 72 8.53 -22.70 6.31
CA LEU A 72 8.80 -24.14 6.49
C LEU A 72 7.89 -25.03 5.64
N ARG A 73 6.70 -24.55 5.29
CA ARG A 73 5.77 -25.22 4.36
C ARG A 73 6.03 -24.88 2.89
N GLY A 74 7.14 -24.21 2.57
CA GLY A 74 7.48 -23.78 1.20
C GLY A 74 6.63 -22.63 0.66
N ARG A 75 5.77 -22.02 1.47
CA ARG A 75 4.89 -20.89 1.11
C ARG A 75 5.52 -19.53 1.43
N ALA A 76 6.84 -19.43 1.28
CA ALA A 76 7.58 -18.19 1.52
C ALA A 76 7.20 -17.08 0.52
N TYR A 77 6.72 -17.49 -0.64
CA TYR A 77 6.27 -16.66 -1.75
C TYR A 77 4.84 -17.06 -2.08
N SER A 78 3.92 -16.10 -2.05
CA SER A 78 2.55 -16.27 -2.51
C SER A 78 2.35 -15.39 -3.73
N ILE A 79 2.06 -16.01 -4.88
CA ILE A 79 1.76 -15.26 -6.11
C ILE A 79 0.47 -14.45 -5.97
N ASP A 80 -0.45 -14.90 -5.11
CA ASP A 80 -1.71 -14.22 -4.82
C ASP A 80 -1.55 -12.87 -4.11
N ASP A 81 -0.36 -12.59 -3.55
CA ASP A 81 -0.04 -11.29 -2.97
C ASP A 81 0.30 -10.23 -4.04
N TYR A 82 0.44 -10.64 -5.31
CA TYR A 82 0.85 -9.77 -6.41
C TYR A 82 -0.26 -9.64 -7.47
N PRO A 83 -0.36 -8.48 -8.16
CA PRO A 83 -1.42 -8.21 -9.15
C PRO A 83 -1.16 -8.91 -10.49
N VAL A 84 -0.74 -10.17 -10.47
CA VAL A 84 -0.19 -10.86 -11.63
C VAL A 84 -1.24 -11.04 -12.73
N ARG A 85 -2.43 -11.54 -12.37
CA ARG A 85 -3.54 -11.76 -13.30
C ARG A 85 -4.06 -10.45 -13.89
N LEU A 86 -4.09 -9.41 -13.07
CA LEU A 86 -4.44 -8.07 -13.51
C LEU A 86 -3.44 -7.57 -14.55
N CYS A 87 -2.14 -7.80 -14.33
CA CYS A 87 -1.12 -7.39 -15.28
C CYS A 87 -1.19 -8.18 -16.59
N ASP A 88 -1.45 -9.49 -16.51
CA ASP A 88 -1.68 -10.34 -17.69
C ASP A 88 -2.83 -9.75 -18.54
N PHE A 89 -3.93 -9.34 -17.91
CA PHE A 89 -5.05 -8.69 -18.61
C PHE A 89 -4.64 -7.37 -19.29
N ILE A 90 -3.86 -6.51 -18.63
CA ILE A 90 -3.43 -5.22 -19.20
C ILE A 90 -2.64 -5.43 -20.49
N GLU A 91 -1.74 -6.42 -20.51
CA GLU A 91 -0.91 -6.75 -21.67
C GLU A 91 -1.75 -7.30 -22.83
N ASP A 92 -2.64 -8.24 -22.54
CA ASP A 92 -3.44 -8.92 -23.56
C ASP A 92 -4.51 -8.00 -24.15
N ALA A 93 -5.12 -7.16 -23.31
CA ALA A 93 -6.05 -6.12 -23.72
C ALA A 93 -5.36 -4.94 -24.43
N ARG A 94 -4.04 -4.80 -24.26
CA ARG A 94 -3.22 -3.70 -24.78
C ARG A 94 -3.84 -2.36 -24.42
N LEU A 95 -4.03 -2.11 -23.13
CA LEU A 95 -4.63 -0.87 -22.67
C LEU A 95 -3.74 0.32 -23.08
N PRO A 96 -4.29 1.38 -23.68
CA PRO A 96 -3.51 2.55 -24.06
C PRO A 96 -3.55 3.62 -22.97
N GLY A 97 -2.62 4.57 -23.07
CA GLY A 97 -2.70 5.82 -22.32
C GLY A 97 -2.08 5.79 -20.94
N ARG A 98 -2.45 6.77 -20.10
CA ARG A 98 -1.86 6.99 -18.78
C ARG A 98 -2.60 6.17 -17.72
N MET A 99 -1.83 5.34 -17.02
CA MET A 99 -2.30 4.53 -15.91
C MET A 99 -2.24 5.31 -14.60
N TRP A 100 -3.33 5.27 -13.84
CA TRP A 100 -3.25 5.48 -12.39
C TRP A 100 -3.13 4.13 -11.68
N ASN A 101 -2.21 4.01 -10.72
CA ASN A 101 -2.08 2.83 -9.89
C ASN A 101 -2.05 3.21 -8.42
N ASP A 102 -2.59 2.32 -7.60
CA ASP A 102 -2.41 2.38 -6.15
C ASP A 102 -0.93 2.18 -5.80
N SER A 103 -0.43 3.05 -4.92
CA SER A 103 0.96 3.07 -4.47
C SER A 103 1.44 1.73 -3.90
N ARG A 104 0.56 0.90 -3.34
CA ARG A 104 0.90 -0.40 -2.71
C ARG A 104 1.41 -1.44 -3.71
N TYR A 105 0.97 -1.36 -4.96
CA TYR A 105 1.35 -2.31 -6.01
C TYR A 105 2.44 -1.78 -6.95
N ALA A 106 2.84 -0.52 -6.78
CA ALA A 106 3.79 0.17 -7.65
C ALA A 106 5.10 -0.60 -7.85
N GLY A 107 5.66 -1.16 -6.77
CA GLY A 107 6.91 -1.93 -6.84
C GLY A 107 6.84 -3.10 -7.84
N TYR A 108 5.74 -3.84 -7.86
CA TYR A 108 5.55 -4.92 -8.83
C TYR A 108 5.30 -4.37 -10.24
N LEU A 109 4.45 -3.35 -10.36
CA LEU A 109 4.09 -2.75 -11.66
C LEU A 109 5.30 -2.16 -12.39
N ILE A 110 6.26 -1.60 -11.66
CA ILE A 110 7.51 -1.10 -12.24
C ILE A 110 8.28 -2.20 -12.94
N TRP A 111 8.49 -3.34 -12.28
CA TRP A 111 9.18 -4.48 -12.87
C TRP A 111 8.43 -5.10 -14.05
N ARG A 112 7.10 -4.97 -14.07
CA ARG A 112 6.26 -5.57 -15.10
C ARG A 112 6.11 -4.69 -16.35
N PHE A 113 6.01 -3.37 -16.19
CA PHE A 113 5.62 -2.47 -17.27
C PHE A 113 6.56 -1.31 -17.57
N SER A 114 7.37 -0.90 -16.60
CA SER A 114 8.02 0.40 -16.66
C SER A 114 9.44 0.33 -17.22
N PRO A 115 9.85 1.31 -18.05
CA PRO A 115 9.04 2.39 -18.64
C PRO A 115 8.39 2.07 -19.99
N GLU A 116 8.65 0.91 -20.58
CA GLU A 116 8.40 0.61 -22.00
C GLU A 116 6.91 0.48 -22.34
N THR A 117 6.11 -0.10 -21.43
CA THR A 117 4.69 -0.38 -21.68
C THR A 117 3.80 0.62 -20.94
N HIS A 118 4.03 0.80 -19.64
CA HIS A 118 3.29 1.78 -18.82
C HIS A 118 4.19 2.44 -17.79
N ARG A 119 3.93 3.72 -17.56
CA ARG A 119 4.52 4.47 -16.44
C ARG A 119 3.63 4.29 -15.21
N VAL A 120 4.23 4.01 -14.08
CA VAL A 120 3.52 4.06 -12.79
C VAL A 120 3.26 5.52 -12.40
N PHE A 121 2.12 5.76 -11.78
CA PHE A 121 1.71 7.08 -11.29
C PHE A 121 2.52 7.49 -10.06
N THR A 122 2.55 6.63 -9.05
CA THR A 122 3.25 6.87 -7.78
C THR A 122 3.70 5.55 -7.15
N ASP A 123 4.59 5.65 -6.16
CA ASP A 123 5.20 4.54 -5.42
C ASP A 123 5.35 4.90 -3.93
N MET A 124 5.29 3.92 -3.03
CA MET A 124 5.48 4.11 -1.58
C MET A 124 6.93 4.38 -1.14
N ARG A 125 7.89 4.45 -2.08
CA ARG A 125 9.27 4.91 -1.82
C ARG A 125 9.33 6.43 -1.64
N TYR A 126 8.70 6.89 -0.55
CA TYR A 126 8.62 8.30 -0.17
C TYR A 126 9.98 8.93 0.15
N ASP A 127 11.00 8.12 0.41
CA ASP A 127 12.40 8.54 0.53
C ASP A 127 12.96 9.08 -0.80
N ILE A 128 12.45 8.59 -1.94
CA ILE A 128 12.85 9.04 -3.28
C ILE A 128 11.96 10.19 -3.77
N PHE A 129 10.63 10.02 -3.66
CA PHE A 129 9.67 10.95 -4.27
C PHE A 129 9.10 12.00 -3.30
N GLY A 130 9.42 11.90 -2.02
CA GLY A 130 8.83 12.72 -0.98
C GLY A 130 7.32 12.49 -0.83
N ALA A 131 6.64 13.45 -0.19
CA ALA A 131 5.18 13.42 -0.02
C ALA A 131 4.42 13.98 -1.25
N ARG A 132 5.12 14.33 -2.34
CA ARG A 132 4.56 15.12 -3.44
C ARG A 132 3.26 14.57 -4.02
N PHE A 133 3.19 13.25 -4.22
CA PHE A 133 2.03 12.59 -4.83
C PHE A 133 1.12 11.89 -3.81
N LEU A 134 1.43 12.01 -2.51
CA LEU A 134 0.73 11.28 -1.45
C LEU A 134 -0.73 11.73 -1.33
N ALA A 135 -0.98 13.05 -1.38
CA ALA A 135 -2.34 13.57 -1.31
C ALA A 135 -3.17 13.13 -2.52
N GLU A 136 -2.56 13.04 -3.71
CA GLU A 136 -3.22 12.58 -4.94
C GLU A 136 -3.53 11.08 -4.89
N ASP A 137 -2.61 10.25 -4.38
CA ASP A 137 -2.84 8.82 -4.12
C ASP A 137 -4.02 8.64 -3.16
N TYR A 138 -4.03 9.40 -2.06
CA TYR A 138 -5.09 9.30 -1.06
C TYR A 138 -6.42 9.84 -1.56
N ALA A 139 -6.43 10.92 -2.35
CA ALA A 139 -7.65 11.46 -2.96
C ALA A 139 -8.32 10.40 -3.84
N VAL A 140 -7.56 9.62 -4.61
CA VAL A 140 -8.13 8.56 -5.45
C VAL A 140 -8.53 7.33 -4.63
N ARG A 141 -7.79 6.96 -3.58
CA ARG A 141 -8.14 5.79 -2.74
C ARG A 141 -9.36 6.04 -1.86
N LEU A 142 -9.47 7.24 -1.31
CA LEU A 142 -10.53 7.61 -0.36
C LEU A 142 -11.69 8.36 -1.03
N GLY A 143 -11.54 8.74 -2.31
CA GLY A 143 -12.51 9.55 -3.05
C GLY A 143 -12.25 11.06 -2.98
N ALA A 144 -11.87 11.53 -1.79
CA ALA A 144 -11.42 12.90 -1.59
C ALA A 144 -10.53 13.00 -0.34
N VAL A 145 -9.69 14.03 -0.31
CA VAL A 145 -8.95 14.43 0.90
C VAL A 145 -9.00 15.95 1.05
N GLU A 146 -9.07 16.39 2.30
CA GLU A 146 -8.93 17.80 2.63
C GLU A 146 -7.43 18.15 2.78
N ILE A 147 -7.01 19.22 2.11
CA ILE A 147 -5.64 19.75 2.19
C ILE A 147 -5.68 21.15 2.79
N ARG A 148 -4.96 21.35 3.89
CA ARG A 148 -4.76 22.68 4.47
C ARG A 148 -3.83 23.51 3.59
N GLN A 149 -4.11 24.80 3.43
CA GLN A 149 -3.34 25.71 2.58
C GLN A 149 -1.87 25.77 2.99
N GLY A 150 -1.58 25.77 4.30
CA GLY A 150 -0.21 25.71 4.81
C GLY A 150 0.58 24.45 4.41
N GLN A 151 -0.10 23.39 3.96
CA GLN A 151 0.50 22.13 3.51
C GLN A 151 0.46 21.96 1.98
N ALA A 152 -0.22 22.84 1.24
CA ALA A 152 -0.44 22.72 -0.20
C ALA A 152 0.88 22.57 -0.97
N ALA A 153 1.89 23.37 -0.63
CA ALA A 153 3.20 23.37 -1.29
C ALA A 153 3.95 22.03 -1.14
N GLN A 154 3.81 21.35 0.01
CA GLN A 154 4.40 20.04 0.26
C GLN A 154 3.87 18.97 -0.72
N TYR A 155 2.61 19.13 -1.14
CA TYR A 155 1.93 18.28 -2.11
C TYR A 155 2.02 18.84 -3.55
N GLY A 156 2.84 19.85 -3.78
CA GLY A 156 3.03 20.45 -5.11
C GLY A 156 1.83 21.27 -5.61
N TYR A 157 0.98 21.76 -4.70
CA TYR A 157 -0.10 22.70 -5.00
C TYR A 157 0.28 24.13 -4.58
N LEU A 158 -0.13 25.10 -5.39
CA LEU A 158 -0.02 26.51 -5.01
C LEU A 158 -1.09 26.83 -3.96
N PRO A 159 -0.75 27.54 -2.87
CA PRO A 159 -1.73 28.05 -1.93
C PRO A 159 -2.78 28.88 -2.66
N ARG A 160 -4.06 28.59 -2.44
CA ARG A 160 -5.20 29.31 -3.07
C ARG A 160 -5.74 30.44 -2.19
N ALA A 161 -5.36 30.46 -0.91
CA ALA A 161 -5.78 31.49 0.04
C ALA A 161 -4.60 31.92 0.89
N GLU A 162 -4.64 33.17 1.35
CA GLU A 162 -3.63 33.74 2.25
C GLU A 162 -3.68 33.12 3.65
N ASN A 163 -4.86 32.62 4.06
CA ASN A 163 -5.04 31.97 5.36
C ASN A 163 -4.47 30.53 5.33
N PRO A 164 -3.41 30.22 6.11
CA PRO A 164 -2.82 28.88 6.16
C PRO A 164 -3.75 27.81 6.75
N ASP A 165 -4.74 28.20 7.56
CA ASP A 165 -5.73 27.31 8.15
C ASP A 165 -6.92 27.03 7.23
N ALA A 166 -7.08 27.79 6.15
CA ALA A 166 -8.06 27.44 5.14
C ALA A 166 -7.71 26.06 4.55
N ALA A 167 -8.72 25.35 4.07
CA ALA A 167 -8.53 24.05 3.43
C ALA A 167 -9.28 24.00 2.11
N PHE A 168 -8.84 23.11 1.23
CA PHE A 168 -9.58 22.77 0.02
C PHE A 168 -9.64 21.26 -0.14
N GLU A 169 -10.71 20.80 -0.78
CA GLU A 169 -10.89 19.39 -1.08
C GLU A 169 -10.19 19.03 -2.40
N LEU A 170 -9.33 18.02 -2.35
CA LEU A 170 -8.75 17.35 -3.50
C LEU A 170 -9.54 16.07 -3.78
N THR A 171 -10.22 16.00 -4.92
CA THR A 171 -11.04 14.86 -5.31
C THR A 171 -10.33 13.96 -6.31
N TRP A 172 -10.73 12.69 -6.38
CA TRP A 172 -10.21 11.75 -7.38
C TRP A 172 -10.39 12.25 -8.83
N ARG A 173 -11.51 12.94 -9.12
CA ARG A 173 -11.79 13.50 -10.46
C ARG A 173 -10.73 14.51 -10.86
N HIS A 174 -10.38 15.41 -9.94
CA HIS A 174 -9.34 16.40 -10.17
C HIS A 174 -8.00 15.73 -10.49
N VAL A 175 -7.64 14.66 -9.78
CA VAL A 175 -6.40 13.90 -10.05
C VAL A 175 -6.43 13.27 -11.44
N PHE A 176 -7.54 12.61 -11.81
CA PHE A 176 -7.67 11.97 -13.12
C PHE A 176 -7.62 12.98 -14.27
N GLU A 177 -8.25 14.14 -14.11
CA GLU A 177 -8.21 15.22 -15.09
C GLU A 177 -6.83 15.86 -15.21
N LYS A 178 -6.22 16.24 -14.08
CA LYS A 178 -4.89 16.87 -14.02
C LYS A 178 -3.84 16.02 -14.73
N TRP A 179 -3.87 14.71 -14.51
CA TRP A 179 -2.88 13.79 -15.06
C TRP A 179 -3.30 13.16 -16.38
N GLY A 180 -4.53 13.40 -16.85
CA GLY A 180 -5.07 12.78 -18.05
C GLY A 180 -5.10 11.26 -17.96
N VAL A 181 -5.60 10.72 -16.86
CA VAL A 181 -5.69 9.27 -16.60
C VAL A 181 -6.69 8.65 -17.58
N ASP A 182 -6.26 7.57 -18.23
CA ASP A 182 -7.05 6.81 -19.20
C ASP A 182 -7.56 5.50 -18.61
N PHE A 183 -6.82 4.89 -17.70
CA PHE A 183 -7.29 3.74 -16.94
C PHE A 183 -6.70 3.73 -15.52
N ALA A 184 -7.44 3.16 -14.57
CA ALA A 184 -7.08 3.14 -13.17
C ALA A 184 -7.16 1.74 -12.57
N ILE A 185 -6.11 1.35 -11.84
CA ILE A 185 -6.06 0.12 -11.03
C ILE A 185 -6.46 0.47 -9.60
N LEU A 186 -7.62 0.01 -9.16
CA LEU A 186 -8.19 0.31 -7.83
C LEU A 186 -8.35 -0.96 -7.00
N ASP A 187 -8.13 -0.85 -5.70
CA ASP A 187 -8.39 -1.94 -4.74
C ASP A 187 -9.82 -1.84 -4.21
N TYR A 188 -10.58 -2.92 -4.39
CA TYR A 188 -11.98 -2.99 -4.01
C TYR A 188 -12.24 -2.92 -2.49
N LEU A 189 -11.20 -3.06 -1.67
CA LEU A 189 -11.30 -2.93 -0.22
C LEU A 189 -11.16 -1.48 0.27
N GLU A 190 -10.66 -0.57 -0.55
CA GLU A 190 -10.48 0.84 -0.18
C GLU A 190 -11.80 1.62 -0.23
N GLY A 191 -11.90 2.68 0.57
CA GLY A 191 -13.11 3.50 0.64
C GLY A 191 -14.30 2.81 1.33
N ARG A 192 -14.07 1.85 2.22
CA ARG A 192 -15.11 1.19 3.01
C ARG A 192 -15.08 1.59 4.48
N ASP A 193 -16.25 1.62 5.10
CA ASP A 193 -16.42 1.72 6.54
C ASP A 193 -16.03 0.40 7.25
N PRO A 194 -15.92 0.39 8.60
CA PRO A 194 -15.62 -0.82 9.36
C PRO A 194 -16.64 -1.96 9.18
N ASN A 195 -17.82 -1.68 8.64
CA ASN A 195 -18.86 -2.67 8.33
C ASN A 195 -18.78 -3.18 6.87
N GLY A 196 -17.76 -2.74 6.12
CA GLY A 196 -17.52 -3.14 4.73
C GLY A 196 -18.38 -2.41 3.70
N ARG A 197 -19.14 -1.37 4.07
CA ARG A 197 -19.93 -0.56 3.13
C ARG A 197 -19.07 0.56 2.55
N PHE A 198 -19.21 0.84 1.26
CA PHE A 198 -18.50 1.97 0.67
C PHE A 198 -18.99 3.31 1.25
N TYR A 199 -18.05 4.23 1.49
CA TYR A 199 -18.42 5.62 1.74
C TYR A 199 -19.06 6.22 0.48
N PRO A 200 -20.09 7.08 0.59
CA PRO A 200 -20.78 7.68 -0.55
C PRO A 200 -19.87 8.43 -1.53
N TRP A 201 -18.78 9.02 -1.02
CA TRP A 201 -17.80 9.78 -1.80
C TRP A 201 -16.66 8.93 -2.38
N SER A 202 -16.65 7.62 -2.14
CA SER A 202 -15.58 6.73 -2.60
C SER A 202 -15.52 6.65 -4.12
N THR A 203 -14.31 6.49 -4.65
CA THR A 203 -14.08 6.45 -6.09
C THR A 203 -14.78 5.28 -6.79
N ILE A 204 -14.80 4.09 -6.19
CA ILE A 204 -15.37 2.89 -6.83
C ILE A 204 -16.87 3.03 -7.13
N PRO A 205 -17.76 3.35 -6.15
CA PRO A 205 -19.17 3.61 -6.44
C PRO A 205 -19.38 4.71 -7.49
N ALA A 206 -18.57 5.76 -7.46
CA ALA A 206 -18.67 6.86 -8.41
C ALA A 206 -18.30 6.44 -9.85
N LEU A 207 -17.31 5.54 -10.00
CA LEU A 207 -16.95 4.95 -11.29
C LEU A 207 -17.96 3.89 -11.75
N ASP A 208 -18.49 3.07 -10.84
CA ASP A 208 -19.53 2.08 -11.14
C ASP A 208 -20.83 2.73 -11.66
N ALA A 209 -21.14 3.95 -11.19
CA ALA A 209 -22.28 4.74 -11.65
C ALA A 209 -21.97 5.69 -12.83
N SER A 210 -20.73 5.70 -13.32
CA SER A 210 -20.29 6.65 -14.35
C SER A 210 -20.67 6.18 -15.76
N SER A 211 -21.06 7.11 -16.64
CA SER A 211 -21.15 6.89 -18.08
C SER A 211 -19.82 7.15 -18.82
N GLU A 212 -18.82 7.69 -18.13
CA GLU A 212 -17.51 8.05 -18.69
C GLU A 212 -16.44 6.99 -18.41
N TRP A 213 -16.71 6.05 -17.51
CA TRP A 213 -15.78 5.01 -17.08
C TRP A 213 -16.46 3.66 -17.09
N ALA A 214 -15.74 2.63 -17.49
CA ALA A 214 -16.25 1.27 -17.51
C ALA A 214 -15.33 0.32 -16.75
N LEU A 215 -15.92 -0.52 -15.90
CA LEU A 215 -15.23 -1.65 -15.29
C LEU A 215 -14.88 -2.68 -16.36
N VAL A 216 -13.59 -2.82 -16.68
CA VAL A 216 -13.09 -3.75 -17.72
C VAL A 216 -12.46 -5.00 -17.14
N TYR A 217 -12.03 -4.96 -15.88
CA TYR A 217 -11.46 -6.11 -15.18
C TYR A 217 -11.81 -6.07 -13.69
N ARG A 218 -12.10 -7.21 -13.10
CA ARG A 218 -12.19 -7.47 -11.66
C ARG A 218 -11.42 -8.76 -11.36
N ASP A 219 -10.52 -8.71 -10.40
CA ASP A 219 -9.88 -9.91 -9.88
C ASP A 219 -10.93 -10.71 -9.08
N PRO A 220 -11.06 -12.04 -9.32
CA PRO A 220 -12.06 -12.86 -8.64
C PRO A 220 -11.75 -13.18 -7.18
N LEU A 221 -10.56 -12.89 -6.67
CA LEU A 221 -10.27 -13.05 -5.24
C LEU A 221 -11.02 -12.00 -4.40
N GLU A 222 -11.34 -12.34 -3.14
CA GLU A 222 -12.10 -11.46 -2.21
C GLU A 222 -11.47 -10.08 -1.97
N ARG A 223 -10.17 -9.92 -2.24
CA ARG A 223 -9.42 -8.66 -2.12
C ARG A 223 -9.27 -7.92 -3.47
N GLY A 224 -10.09 -8.31 -4.45
CA GLY A 224 -9.78 -8.20 -5.86
C GLY A 224 -9.58 -6.78 -6.38
N LEU A 225 -8.47 -6.57 -7.08
CA LEU A 225 -8.20 -5.35 -7.81
C LEU A 225 -9.15 -5.21 -9.00
N ARG A 226 -9.47 -3.97 -9.34
CA ARG A 226 -10.34 -3.61 -10.46
C ARG A 226 -9.59 -2.70 -11.42
N ILE A 227 -9.91 -2.84 -12.70
CA ILE A 227 -9.49 -1.87 -13.72
C ILE A 227 -10.73 -1.16 -14.27
N TYR A 228 -10.70 0.16 -14.18
CA TYR A 228 -11.63 1.02 -14.87
C TYR A 228 -10.93 1.67 -16.06
N LEU A 229 -11.57 1.64 -17.23
CA LEU A 229 -11.10 2.28 -18.45
C LEU A 229 -12.02 3.48 -18.75
N ARG A 230 -11.41 4.63 -19.04
CA ARG A 230 -12.13 5.82 -19.50
C ARG A 230 -12.71 5.56 -20.88
N LEU A 231 -13.96 5.90 -21.08
CA LEU A 231 -14.66 5.81 -22.37
C LEU A 231 -14.42 7.10 -23.15
N ALA A 232 -13.47 7.03 -24.08
CA ALA A 232 -13.09 8.14 -24.94
C ALA A 232 -12.78 7.62 -26.37
N PRO A 233 -12.77 8.48 -27.40
CA PRO A 233 -12.50 8.04 -28.77
C PRO A 233 -11.19 7.27 -28.94
N HIS A 234 -10.12 7.66 -28.23
CA HIS A 234 -8.81 7.00 -28.31
C HIS A 234 -8.72 5.68 -27.53
N THR A 235 -9.65 5.41 -26.61
CA THR A 235 -9.71 4.15 -25.84
C THR A 235 -10.77 3.18 -26.38
N ALA A 236 -11.59 3.59 -27.35
CA ALA A 236 -12.71 2.80 -27.85
C ALA A 236 -12.31 1.43 -28.39
N GLU A 237 -11.18 1.32 -29.09
CA GLU A 237 -10.67 0.04 -29.58
C GLU A 237 -10.24 -0.88 -28.43
N ALA A 238 -9.54 -0.33 -27.44
CA ALA A 238 -9.13 -1.08 -26.26
C ALA A 238 -10.34 -1.56 -25.46
N PHE A 239 -11.38 -0.72 -25.34
CA PHE A 239 -12.63 -1.11 -24.68
C PHE A 239 -13.30 -2.31 -25.38
N ARG A 240 -13.34 -2.34 -26.72
CA ARG A 240 -13.84 -3.50 -27.47
C ARG A 240 -13.03 -4.76 -27.17
N ARG A 241 -11.69 -4.70 -27.22
CA ARG A 241 -10.81 -5.83 -26.86
C ARG A 241 -11.06 -6.32 -25.43
N CYS A 242 -11.22 -5.41 -24.48
CA CYS A 242 -11.54 -5.77 -23.10
C CYS A 242 -12.83 -6.58 -23.01
N ARG A 243 -13.87 -6.22 -23.78
CA ARG A 243 -15.16 -6.93 -23.77
C ARG A 243 -15.08 -8.30 -24.46
N GLU A 244 -14.22 -8.44 -25.46
CA GLU A 244 -13.96 -9.72 -26.12
C GLU A 244 -13.16 -10.66 -25.20
N LEU A 245 -12.12 -10.16 -24.54
CA LEU A 245 -11.26 -10.94 -23.64
C LEU A 245 -11.95 -11.27 -22.31
N ALA A 246 -12.74 -10.33 -21.77
CA ALA A 246 -13.32 -10.40 -20.44
C ALA A 246 -14.76 -9.86 -20.45
N PRO A 247 -15.73 -10.57 -21.08
CA PRO A 247 -17.11 -10.09 -21.24
C PRO A 247 -17.78 -9.71 -19.90
N TYR A 248 -17.45 -10.44 -18.83
CA TYR A 248 -17.94 -10.19 -17.45
C TYR A 248 -16.90 -9.51 -16.55
N ALA A 249 -15.94 -8.80 -17.15
CA ALA A 249 -14.75 -8.26 -16.49
C ALA A 249 -13.91 -9.33 -15.77
N LEU A 250 -14.08 -10.61 -16.09
CA LEU A 250 -13.30 -11.71 -15.55
C LEU A 250 -12.38 -12.22 -16.65
N TYR A 251 -11.09 -12.32 -16.34
CA TYR A 251 -10.07 -12.77 -17.27
C TYR A 251 -9.14 -13.79 -16.61
N GLN A 252 -8.88 -14.88 -17.34
CA GLN A 252 -7.89 -15.90 -17.00
C GLN A 252 -7.03 -16.13 -18.23
N ARG A 253 -5.73 -15.84 -18.13
CA ARG A 253 -4.79 -16.04 -19.23
C ARG A 253 -4.66 -17.55 -19.54
N PRO A 254 -4.77 -18.00 -20.80
CA PRO A 254 -4.56 -19.39 -21.16
C PRO A 254 -3.19 -19.89 -20.69
N GLY A 255 -3.15 -21.10 -20.11
CA GLY A 255 -1.92 -21.71 -19.60
C GLY A 255 -1.49 -21.28 -18.18
N ARG A 256 -2.21 -20.36 -17.53
CA ARG A 256 -2.08 -20.09 -16.08
C ARG A 256 -2.89 -21.07 -15.25
N ALA A 257 -2.36 -21.42 -14.08
CA ALA A 257 -3.10 -22.17 -13.07
C ALA A 257 -4.43 -21.47 -12.70
N PRO A 258 -5.51 -22.23 -12.43
CA PRO A 258 -6.80 -21.70 -12.01
C PRO A 258 -6.74 -20.91 -10.71
N PHE A 259 -7.82 -20.19 -10.40
CA PHE A 259 -7.94 -19.41 -9.18
C PHE A 259 -7.84 -20.30 -7.92
N GLY A 260 -6.92 -19.98 -7.01
CA GLY A 260 -6.83 -20.62 -5.69
C GLY A 260 -6.07 -21.96 -5.64
N GLU A 261 -5.32 -22.31 -6.68
CA GLU A 261 -4.42 -23.48 -6.72
C GLU A 261 -2.95 -23.12 -6.44
#